data_AF-A0A3L6DZX7-F1
#
_entry.id   AF-A0A3L6DZX7-F1
#
_cell.length_a   1.000
_cell.length_b   1.000
_cell.length_c   1.000
_cell.angle_alpha   90.00
_cell.angle_beta   90.00
_cell.angle_gamma   90.00
#
_symmetry.space_group_name_H-M   'P 1'
#
loop_
_entity.id
_entity.type
_entity.pdbx_description
1 polymer ?
#
loop_
_entity_poly.entity_id
_entity_poly.type
_entity_poly.pdbx_seq_one_letter_code
_entity_poly.pdbx_strand_id
1 'polypeptide(L)'
;MLASLIDDEKKLGDCHFDLWKQYYVAACVAVFGKLRRSRCLDAVQSGCTTLSIFKEGDLMVVVNTDDSRVVRGTASDNGAITPSSSSSN
;
A
#
# COMPACT_ATOMS: atom_id res chain seq x y z
N MET A 1 17.99 -27.86 6.00
CA MET A 1 16.55 -28.03 5.69
C MET A 1 15.74 -26.80 6.11
N LEU A 2 15.88 -26.28 7.33
CA LEU A 2 15.18 -25.07 7.79
C LEU A 2 15.52 -23.78 7.00
N ALA A 3 16.77 -23.60 6.58
CA ALA A 3 17.19 -22.42 5.82
C ALA A 3 16.51 -22.30 4.44
N SER A 4 16.18 -23.42 3.79
CA SER A 4 15.46 -23.42 2.50
C SER A 4 14.00 -23.02 2.67
N LEU A 5 13.37 -23.44 3.76
CA LEU A 5 11.96 -23.15 4.03
C LEU A 5 11.77 -21.66 4.37
N ILE A 6 12.73 -21.07 5.09
CA ILE A 6 12.77 -19.62 5.35
C ILE A 6 13.04 -18.84 4.05
N ASP A 7 13.94 -19.32 3.18
CA ASP A 7 14.22 -18.69 1.88
C ASP A 7 13.01 -18.74 0.93
N ASP A 8 12.31 -19.88 0.88
CA ASP A 8 11.08 -20.07 0.11
C ASP A 8 9.94 -19.17 0.63
N GLU A 9 9.76 -19.03 1.95
CA GLU A 9 8.76 -18.12 2.52
C GLU A 9 9.06 -16.64 2.23
N LYS A 10 10.34 -16.25 2.27
CA LYS A 10 10.75 -14.89 1.89
C LYS A 10 10.43 -14.59 0.43
N LYS A 11 10.78 -15.52 -0.47
CA LYS A 11 10.46 -15.40 -1.89
C LYS A 11 8.95 -15.33 -2.15
N LEU A 12 8.16 -16.12 -1.43
CA LEU A 12 6.71 -16.15 -1.60
C LEU A 12 6.07 -14.84 -1.13
N GLY A 13 6.58 -14.25 -0.04
CA GLY A 13 6.20 -12.91 0.42
C GLY A 13 6.51 -11.81 -0.59
N ASP A 14 7.70 -11.86 -1.21
CA ASP A 14 8.12 -10.90 -2.24
C ASP A 14 7.25 -11.01 -3.50
N CYS A 15 6.97 -12.24 -3.97
CA CYS A 15 6.08 -12.48 -5.11
C CYS A 15 4.65 -11.99 -4.85
N HIS A 16 4.13 -12.20 -3.64
CA HIS A 16 2.80 -11.71 -3.26
C HIS A 16 2.77 -10.18 -3.26
N PHE A 17 3.76 -9.53 -2.64
CA PHE A 17 3.87 -8.07 -2.62
C PHE A 17 3.97 -7.46 -4.03
N ASP A 18 4.76 -8.06 -4.92
CA ASP A 18 4.87 -7.61 -6.31
C ASP A 18 3.56 -7.78 -7.09
N LEU A 19 2.82 -8.86 -6.83
CA LEU A 19 1.49 -9.04 -7.41
C LEU A 19 0.51 -7.96 -6.94
N TRP A 20 0.48 -7.64 -5.64
CA TRP A 20 -0.35 -6.57 -5.09
C TRP A 20 0.01 -5.19 -5.67
N LYS A 21 1.30 -4.92 -5.83
CA LYS A 21 1.80 -3.69 -6.46
C LYS A 21 1.29 -3.58 -7.91
N GLN A 22 1.36 -4.67 -8.68
CA GLN A 22 0.84 -4.71 -10.05
C GLN A 22 -0.68 -4.49 -10.11
N TYR A 23 -1.45 -5.13 -9.23
CA TYR A 23 -2.90 -4.94 -9.16
C TYR A 23 -3.28 -3.49 -8.82
N TYR A 24 -2.59 -2.89 -7.83
CA TYR A 24 -2.82 -1.49 -7.46
C TYR A 24 -2.55 -0.55 -8.64
N VAL A 25 -1.41 -0.70 -9.32
CA VAL A 25 -1.06 0.12 -10.50
C VAL A 25 -2.09 -0.08 -11.61
N ALA A 26 -2.50 -1.31 -11.90
CA ALA A 26 -3.52 -1.60 -12.91
C ALA A 26 -4.88 -0.94 -12.57
N ALA A 27 -5.30 -1.00 -11.30
CA ALA A 27 -6.51 -0.35 -10.84
C ALA A 27 -6.43 1.17 -10.98
N CYS A 28 -5.31 1.79 -10.57
CA CYS A 28 -5.07 3.21 -10.76
C CYS A 28 -5.15 3.60 -12.25
N VAL A 29 -4.45 2.89 -13.13
CA VAL A 29 -4.49 3.15 -14.59
C VAL A 29 -5.91 3.03 -15.14
N ALA A 30 -6.68 2.03 -14.71
CA ALA A 30 -8.06 1.85 -15.14
C ALA A 30 -8.99 3.00 -14.67
N VAL A 31 -8.84 3.45 -13.42
CA VAL A 31 -9.64 4.54 -12.82
C VAL A 31 -9.27 5.89 -13.44
N PHE A 32 -7.98 6.24 -13.46
CA PHE A 32 -7.50 7.49 -14.07
C PHE A 32 -7.77 7.53 -15.57
N GLY A 33 -7.68 6.39 -16.27
CA GLY A 33 -8.06 6.28 -17.68
C GLY A 33 -9.54 6.57 -17.94
N LYS A 34 -10.43 6.16 -17.03
CA LYS A 34 -11.87 6.48 -17.09
C LYS A 34 -12.13 7.96 -16.75
N LEU A 35 -11.47 8.49 -15.71
CA LEU A 35 -11.56 9.90 -15.31
C LEU A 35 -11.15 10.84 -16.45
N ARG A 36 -10.00 10.60 -17.09
CA ARG A 36 -9.50 11.42 -18.22
C ARG A 36 -10.42 11.43 -19.43
N ARG A 37 -11.22 10.38 -19.62
CA ARG A 37 -12.16 10.26 -20.75
C ARG A 37 -13.56 10.80 -20.43
N SER A 38 -13.85 11.07 -19.16
CA SER A 38 -15.12 11.63 -18.73
C SER A 38 -15.14 13.14 -18.97
N ARG A 39 -16.02 13.61 -19.86
CA ARG A 39 -16.25 15.06 -20.07
C ARG A 39 -17.07 15.72 -18.96
N CYS A 40 -17.66 14.93 -18.06
CA CYS A 40 -18.48 15.39 -16.94
C CYS A 40 -17.66 15.62 -15.66
N LEU A 41 -16.49 14.99 -15.56
CA LEU A 41 -15.59 15.15 -14.44
C LEU A 41 -14.47 16.06 -14.91
N ASP A 42 -14.45 17.31 -14.45
CA ASP A 42 -13.35 18.24 -14.67
C ASP A 42 -12.12 17.82 -13.84
N ALA A 43 -11.64 16.61 -14.08
CA ALA A 43 -10.55 15.97 -13.36
C ALA A 43 -9.21 16.17 -14.05
N VAL A 44 -9.19 16.78 -15.24
CA VAL A 44 -7.98 16.95 -16.06
C VAL A 44 -7.03 17.99 -15.45
N GLN A 45 -7.57 18.96 -14.71
CA GLN A 45 -6.79 20.01 -14.04
C GLN A 45 -6.75 19.88 -12.51
N SER A 46 -7.50 18.95 -11.91
CA SER A 46 -7.45 18.69 -10.47
C SER A 46 -6.48 17.54 -10.15
N GLY A 47 -5.49 17.77 -9.30
CA GLY A 47 -4.68 16.70 -8.70
C GLY A 47 -5.46 15.95 -7.61
N CYS A 48 -5.05 14.72 -7.30
CA CYS A 48 -5.59 13.95 -6.18
C CYS A 48 -4.43 13.26 -5.46
N THR A 49 -4.29 13.52 -4.16
CA THR A 49 -3.42 12.76 -3.26
C THR A 49 -4.16 11.49 -2.83
N THR A 50 -3.47 10.35 -2.68
CA THR A 50 -4.15 9.07 -2.42
C THR A 50 -3.35 8.20 -1.46
N LEU A 51 -3.99 7.81 -0.36
CA LEU A 51 -3.48 6.83 0.59
C LEU A 51 -4.44 5.62 0.63
N SER A 52 -3.93 4.42 0.40
CA SER A 52 -4.69 3.17 0.46
C SER A 52 -4.05 2.18 1.43
N ILE A 53 -4.86 1.49 2.22
CA ILE A 53 -4.42 0.47 3.18
C ILE A 53 -5.09 -0.85 2.81
N PHE A 54 -4.28 -1.89 2.60
CA PHE A 54 -4.72 -3.26 2.39
C PHE A 54 -4.27 -4.12 3.58
N LYS A 55 -5.17 -4.93 4.13
CA LYS A 55 -4.89 -5.78 5.30
C LYS A 55 -5.36 -7.20 5.02
N GLU A 56 -4.44 -8.14 5.03
CA GLU A 56 -4.70 -9.57 4.86
C GLU A 56 -3.91 -10.37 5.91
N GLY A 57 -4.61 -11.03 6.84
CA GLY A 57 -3.94 -11.70 7.96
C GLY A 57 -3.07 -10.72 8.76
N ASP A 58 -1.79 -11.04 8.91
CA ASP A 58 -0.76 -10.20 9.54
C ASP A 58 -0.03 -9.26 8.55
N LEU A 59 -0.33 -9.39 7.26
CA LEU A 59 0.21 -8.51 6.22
C LEU A 59 -0.63 -7.24 6.13
N MET A 60 0.04 -6.09 6.24
CA MET A 60 -0.54 -4.77 6.01
C MET A 60 0.30 -4.05 4.96
N VAL A 61 -0.32 -3.68 3.84
CA VAL A 61 0.30 -2.90 2.76
C VAL A 61 -0.27 -1.50 2.77
N VAL A 62 0.60 -0.51 2.81
CA VAL A 62 0.25 0.90 2.71
C VAL A 62 0.77 1.42 1.38
N VAL A 63 -0.11 2.00 0.59
CA VAL A 63 0.26 2.69 -0.65
C VAL A 63 -0.03 4.17 -0.47
N ASN A 64 1.02 4.99 -0.40
CA ASN A 64 0.91 6.43 -0.30
C ASN A 64 1.31 7.08 -1.62
N THR A 65 0.48 8.00 -2.09
CA THR A 65 0.69 8.82 -3.27
C THR A 65 0.63 10.27 -2.79
N ASP A 66 1.78 10.94 -2.86
CA ASP A 66 1.99 12.34 -2.46
C ASP A 66 2.10 12.56 -0.93
N ASP A 67 1.61 13.68 -0.41
CA ASP A 67 1.88 14.20 0.93
C ASP A 67 1.04 13.59 2.08
N SER A 68 0.14 12.66 1.75
CA SER A 68 -0.66 11.94 2.74
C SER A 68 0.21 11.09 3.68
N ARG A 69 -0.28 10.79 4.89
CA ARG A 69 0.52 10.11 5.95
C ARG A 69 -0.29 9.04 6.67
N VAL A 70 0.38 7.94 6.99
CA VAL A 70 -0.13 6.90 7.89
C VAL A 70 0.77 6.78 9.11
N VAL A 71 0.17 6.60 10.29
CA VAL A 71 0.89 6.34 11.53
C VAL A 71 0.41 5.03 12.11
N ARG A 72 1.34 4.12 12.41
CA ARG A 72 1.03 2.83 13.05
C ARG A 72 1.27 2.95 14.55
N GLY A 73 0.19 2.85 15.32
CA GLY A 73 0.27 2.71 16.78
C GLY A 73 0.49 1.25 17.15
N THR A 74 1.55 0.95 17.89
CA THR A 74 1.76 -0.37 18.51
C THR A 74 1.56 -0.26 20.01
N ALA A 75 0.65 -1.06 20.56
CA ALA A 75 0.50 -1.19 21.99
C ALA A 75 1.56 -2.16 22.52
N SER A 76 2.30 -1.74 23.53
CA SER A 76 3.15 -2.62 24.34
C SER A 76 2.30 -3.32 25.41
N ASP A 77 2.78 -4.44 25.95
CA ASP A 77 2.11 -5.21 27.01
C ASP A 77 1.79 -4.39 28.26
N ASN A 78 2.47 -3.26 28.46
CA ASN A 78 2.20 -2.30 29.54
C ASN A 78 1.10 -1.26 29.21
N GLY A 79 0.42 -1.41 28.06
CA GLY A 79 -0.63 -0.51 27.59
C GLY A 79 -0.13 0.80 26.95
N ALA A 80 1.19 1.03 26.88
CA ALA A 80 1.74 2.21 26.23
C ALA A 80 1.62 2.06 24.70
N ILE A 81 1.06 3.08 24.04
CA ILE A 81 0.99 3.15 22.57
C ILE A 81 2.18 3.96 22.07
N THR A 82 3.06 3.33 21.31
CA THR A 82 4.16 4.01 20.62
C THR A 82 3.80 4.24 19.16
N PRO A 83 3.73 5.50 18.68
CA PRO A 83 3.51 5.78 17.27
C PRO A 83 4.79 5.50 16.48
N SER A 84 4.65 4.80 15.37
CA SER A 84 5.73 4.53 14.41
C SER A 84 5.33 5.05 13.02
N SER A 85 6.29 5.67 12.34
CA SER A 85 6.14 6.24 11.00
C SER A 85 7.13 5.55 10.07
N SER A 86 6.67 5.06 8.92
CA SER A 86 7.53 4.50 7.88
C SER A 86 7.65 5.50 6.72
N SER A 87 8.85 5.99 6.44
CA SER A 87 9.14 6.77 5.22
C SER A 87 9.69 5.85 4.14
N SER A 88 9.13 5.92 2.94
CA SER A 88 9.74 5.36 1.73
C SER A 88 10.84 6.30 1.23
N ASN A 89 12.09 5.84 1.25
CA ASN A 89 13.23 6.50 0.58
C ASN A 89 13.15 6.34 -0.94
#